data_AF-A0A8T0DIF7-F1
#
_entry.id   AF-A0A8T0DIF7-F1
#
_cell.length_a   1.000
_cell.length_b   1.000
_cell.length_c   1.000
_cell.angle_alpha   90.00
_cell.angle_beta   90.00
_cell.angle_gamma   90.00
#
_symmetry.space_group_name_H-M   'P 1'
#
loop_
_entity.id
_entity.type
_entity.pdbx_description
1 polymer ?
#
loop_
_entity_poly.entity_id
_entity_poly.type
_entity_poly.pdbx_seq_one_letter_code
_entity_poly.pdbx_strand_id
1 'polypeptide(L)'
;MMMMVIGSSANSLRIMPVFLFLVFLQSLCLGDKQNNDTGNRDPDDVLLPTNKWQTSIPEMTIPTHLPIFQDWNMGQSESLPNNVSDKEHPATRIISNQKLETQLQNNLNRSAKEDLLQLAHSSDELVDEHEIQRTERKFRSYEELKADFESLNISVKTDLEILDDLFVQLELETLNENLTLGLLEELSYLLHQIDNSKYFVEKNGFRLFRKFLLTSNARIQKSVLSAMSAAVQGNAYVKVAALQSGVMDILCNILQMALTPTDTADQSLRLLSSGLSALSALLRDFPSAQRYFFSNRTDQPSLSGLDQILLPMFRFLTPENRSASVVNLRLRIITLLGDVMLERNNARDQALTAPDAKTEKLWQLYASTPFEESLKTAGWCTVLYQTLLDYLTPGIAEDGKLDPHVNHDHRERLLSAFLYLHPTCKSFLTSDNQLELQNILVKLEMEYSVRSRDKEDEFDFYFTDLYDLVVKIRGLLSSDSKHKRVVDEL
;
A
#
# COMPACT_ATOMS: atom_id res chain seq x y z
N MET A 1 37.57 60.95 -9.04
CA MET A 1 36.23 61.01 -9.68
C MET A 1 35.88 59.57 -10.06
N MET A 2 35.59 58.65 -9.13
CA MET A 2 34.60 58.60 -8.04
C MET A 2 33.16 58.46 -8.56
N MET A 3 32.70 57.20 -8.51
CA MET A 3 31.34 56.61 -8.36
C MET A 3 31.43 55.23 -9.02
N MET A 4 31.54 54.07 -8.38
CA MET A 4 31.05 53.53 -7.11
C MET A 4 29.54 53.71 -6.91
N VAL A 5 28.79 52.71 -7.36
CA VAL A 5 27.47 52.35 -6.83
C VAL A 5 27.50 50.86 -6.48
N ILE A 6 27.18 50.61 -5.21
CA ILE A 6 27.11 49.34 -4.49
C ILE A 6 25.69 48.79 -4.64
N GLY A 7 25.54 47.48 -4.77
CA GLY A 7 24.26 46.76 -4.65
C GLY A 7 24.53 45.26 -4.51
N SER A 8 24.93 44.82 -3.32
CA SER A 8 24.06 44.22 -2.29
C SER A 8 23.67 42.78 -2.61
N SER A 9 24.40 41.86 -1.97
CA SER A 9 24.05 40.46 -1.75
C SER A 9 22.68 40.33 -1.09
N ALA A 10 21.81 39.50 -1.65
CA ALA A 10 20.65 38.97 -0.96
C ALA A 10 20.53 37.48 -1.28
N ASN A 11 20.84 36.67 -0.27
CA ASN A 11 20.39 35.30 -0.14
C ASN A 11 18.88 35.23 -0.38
N SER A 12 18.43 34.38 -1.32
CA SER A 12 17.04 33.94 -1.39
C SER A 12 16.97 32.42 -1.36
N LEU A 13 17.03 31.95 -0.11
CA LEU A 13 16.32 30.82 0.45
C LEU A 13 15.10 30.40 -0.41
N ARG A 14 15.17 29.26 -1.10
CA ARG A 14 13.98 28.53 -1.56
C ARG A 14 13.95 27.19 -0.85
N ILE A 15 13.14 27.18 0.20
CA ILE A 15 12.83 26.07 1.09
C ILE A 15 12.10 24.99 0.30
N MET A 16 12.58 23.75 0.41
CA MET A 16 11.88 22.54 0.01
C MET A 16 10.55 22.40 0.76
N PRO A 17 9.41 22.12 0.10
CA PRO A 17 8.18 21.76 0.80
C PRO A 17 7.96 20.25 0.71
N VAL A 18 8.74 19.44 1.44
CA VAL A 18 8.39 18.01 1.66
C VAL A 18 8.71 17.54 3.09
N PHE A 19 9.56 18.25 3.86
CA PHE A 19 10.01 17.76 5.17
C PHE A 19 9.31 18.34 6.41
N LEU A 20 8.27 19.17 6.26
CA LEU A 20 7.61 19.84 7.40
C LEU A 20 6.18 19.35 7.70
N PHE A 21 5.83 18.12 7.30
CA PHE A 21 4.54 17.50 7.64
C PHE A 21 4.65 16.34 8.66
N LEU A 22 5.86 15.95 9.08
CA LEU A 22 6.06 14.83 10.01
C LEU A 22 6.61 15.21 11.39
N VAL A 23 6.90 16.49 11.66
CA VAL A 23 7.46 16.94 12.96
C VAL A 23 6.47 17.75 13.80
N PHE A 24 5.30 18.14 13.26
CA PHE A 24 4.31 18.95 13.99
C PHE A 24 3.26 18.14 14.79
N LEU A 25 3.33 16.80 14.78
CA LEU A 25 2.36 15.92 15.46
C LEU A 25 2.83 15.33 16.80
N GLN A 26 4.00 15.73 17.34
CA GLN A 26 4.53 15.14 18.59
C GLN A 26 4.89 16.13 19.71
N SER A 27 4.62 17.44 19.59
CA SER A 27 5.05 18.44 20.59
C SER A 27 3.94 19.12 21.42
N LEU A 28 2.75 18.53 21.54
CA LEU A 28 1.69 19.06 22.41
C LEU A 28 1.13 18.01 23.36
N CYS A 29 2.01 17.45 24.20
CA CYS A 29 1.63 16.84 25.48
C CYS A 29 2.75 17.12 26.49
N LEU A 30 2.57 18.15 27.34
CA LEU A 30 2.94 18.21 28.77
C LEU A 30 2.95 19.67 29.28
N GLY A 31 2.14 19.96 30.30
CA GLY A 31 2.14 21.25 31.00
C GLY A 31 0.97 21.46 31.98
N ASP A 32 1.08 20.86 33.17
CA ASP A 32 0.29 20.92 34.43
C ASP A 32 -0.53 22.18 34.83
N LYS A 33 -1.60 21.94 35.63
CA LYS A 33 -1.76 22.56 36.97
C LYS A 33 -2.89 21.96 37.84
N GLN A 34 -2.49 21.60 39.07
CA GLN A 34 -3.31 21.30 40.26
C GLN A 34 -4.12 22.52 40.74
N ASN A 35 -5.35 22.29 41.21
CA ASN A 35 -5.96 23.08 42.29
C ASN A 35 -7.01 22.23 43.03
N ASN A 36 -6.82 22.07 44.34
CA ASN A 36 -7.77 21.51 45.29
C ASN A 36 -8.79 22.58 45.68
N ASP A 37 -10.08 22.23 45.73
CA ASP A 37 -10.98 22.80 46.74
C ASP A 37 -12.10 21.81 47.10
N THR A 38 -12.29 21.62 48.40
CA THR A 38 -13.19 20.62 49.01
C THR A 38 -14.58 21.20 49.27
N GLY A 39 -15.63 20.54 48.78
CA GLY A 39 -17.03 20.88 49.06
C GLY A 39 -17.92 19.64 49.17
N ASN A 40 -18.37 19.33 50.38
CA ASN A 40 -19.20 18.22 50.83
C ASN A 40 -20.54 18.06 50.07
N ARG A 41 -20.94 16.83 49.67
CA ARG A 41 -22.34 16.37 49.42
C ARG A 41 -22.47 14.84 49.13
N ASP A 42 -23.62 14.27 49.51
CA ASP A 42 -24.00 12.84 49.73
C ASP A 42 -23.91 11.83 48.55
N PRO A 43 -23.91 10.50 48.80
CA PRO A 43 -23.54 9.46 47.81
C PRO A 43 -24.68 8.87 46.94
N ASP A 44 -25.89 9.45 46.92
CA ASP A 44 -27.07 8.84 46.28
C ASP A 44 -27.73 9.66 45.14
N ASP A 45 -26.95 10.31 44.27
CA ASP A 45 -27.49 10.94 43.04
C ASP A 45 -27.34 10.03 41.81
N VAL A 46 -28.38 9.26 41.50
CA VAL A 46 -28.49 8.41 40.30
C VAL A 46 -29.12 9.20 39.15
N LEU A 47 -28.46 9.26 37.99
CA LEU A 47 -28.96 9.91 36.78
C LEU A 47 -30.19 9.16 36.22
N LEU A 48 -31.33 9.83 36.17
CA LEU A 48 -32.56 9.30 35.57
C LEU A 48 -32.56 9.51 34.03
N PRO A 49 -33.01 8.52 33.23
CA PRO A 49 -32.92 8.58 31.76
C PRO A 49 -33.81 9.70 31.18
N THR A 50 -33.25 10.56 30.33
CA THR A 50 -34.01 11.58 29.59
C THR A 50 -33.50 11.74 28.15
N ASN A 51 -34.35 12.24 27.25
CA ASN A 51 -34.05 12.45 25.82
C ASN A 51 -33.26 13.75 25.55
N LYS A 52 -32.49 14.25 26.53
CA LYS A 52 -31.71 15.48 26.43
C LYS A 52 -30.30 15.23 26.94
N TRP A 53 -29.32 15.90 26.32
CA TRP A 53 -27.93 15.87 26.75
C TRP A 53 -27.80 16.36 28.19
N GLN A 54 -27.02 15.65 28.99
CA GLN A 54 -26.75 15.98 30.38
C GLN A 54 -25.25 16.12 30.58
N THR A 55 -24.85 17.21 31.25
CA THR A 55 -23.46 17.52 31.54
C THR A 55 -22.95 16.64 32.68
N SER A 56 -21.88 15.86 32.44
CA SER A 56 -21.28 15.04 33.49
C SER A 56 -20.39 15.90 34.42
N ILE A 57 -20.48 15.66 35.73
CA ILE A 57 -19.59 16.25 36.75
C ILE A 57 -18.35 15.34 36.89
N PRO A 58 -17.13 15.87 37.13
CA PRO A 58 -15.86 15.17 36.85
C PRO A 58 -15.48 13.91 37.64
N GLU A 59 -16.36 13.32 38.47
CA GLU A 59 -15.98 12.20 39.37
C GLU A 59 -16.96 11.01 39.45
N MET A 60 -17.79 10.75 38.42
CA MET A 60 -18.59 9.51 38.35
C MET A 60 -18.12 8.54 37.24
N THR A 61 -18.12 7.25 37.56
CA THR A 61 -17.72 6.14 36.68
C THR A 61 -18.73 5.94 35.54
N ILE A 62 -18.28 6.13 34.30
CA ILE A 62 -19.10 5.95 33.09
C ILE A 62 -19.06 4.47 32.65
N PRO A 63 -20.19 3.79 32.40
CA PRO A 63 -20.22 2.43 31.87
C PRO A 63 -19.59 2.32 30.46
N THR A 64 -18.84 1.25 30.21
CA THR A 64 -17.92 1.01 29.06
C THR A 64 -18.56 0.99 27.66
N HIS A 65 -19.87 1.24 27.52
CA HIS A 65 -20.62 1.03 26.28
C HIS A 65 -21.50 2.21 25.84
N LEU A 66 -21.20 3.44 26.27
CA LEU A 66 -21.96 4.64 25.88
C LEU A 66 -21.15 5.57 24.95
N PRO A 67 -21.75 6.15 23.90
CA PRO A 67 -21.09 7.17 23.09
C PRO A 67 -20.89 8.45 23.91
N ILE A 68 -19.65 8.92 23.98
CA ILE A 68 -19.26 10.15 24.69
C ILE A 68 -18.91 11.20 23.63
N PHE A 69 -19.47 12.40 23.76
CA PHE A 69 -19.00 13.57 23.02
C PHE A 69 -18.18 14.44 23.97
N GLN A 70 -16.97 14.80 23.55
CA GLN A 70 -16.01 15.56 24.35
C GLN A 70 -15.68 16.87 23.62
N ASP A 71 -16.04 18.00 24.23
CA ASP A 71 -15.72 19.32 23.69
C ASP A 71 -14.36 19.80 24.21
N TRP A 72 -13.35 19.76 23.34
CA TRP A 72 -11.95 19.98 23.68
C TRP A 72 -11.62 21.44 24.04
N ASN A 73 -12.53 22.39 23.77
CA ASN A 73 -12.34 23.80 24.11
C ASN A 73 -12.82 24.16 25.53
N MET A 74 -13.71 23.35 26.14
CA MET A 74 -14.36 23.65 27.43
C MET A 74 -14.20 22.58 28.50
N GLY A 75 -13.61 21.42 28.19
CA GLY A 75 -13.28 20.39 29.19
C GLY A 75 -14.48 19.67 29.82
N GLN A 76 -15.66 19.75 29.20
CA GLN A 76 -16.87 19.06 29.65
C GLN A 76 -17.20 17.87 28.74
N SER A 77 -17.65 16.77 29.35
CA SER A 77 -18.06 15.54 28.67
C SER A 77 -19.56 15.34 28.82
N GLU A 78 -20.25 14.95 27.74
CA GLU A 78 -21.68 14.62 27.77
C GLU A 78 -21.91 13.19 27.26
N SER A 79 -22.85 12.47 27.88
CA SER A 79 -23.19 11.08 27.54
C SER A 79 -24.67 10.92 27.21
N LEU A 80 -24.99 10.10 26.21
CA LEU A 80 -26.37 9.81 25.79
C LEU A 80 -26.73 8.32 26.06
N PRO A 81 -27.61 8.00 27.02
CA PRO A 81 -28.07 6.64 27.25
C PRO A 81 -29.14 6.18 26.23
N ASN A 82 -28.92 5.03 25.60
CA ASN A 82 -29.86 4.42 24.64
C ASN A 82 -30.93 3.56 25.33
N ASN A 83 -32.18 3.71 24.89
CA ASN A 83 -33.26 2.77 25.20
C ASN A 83 -33.22 1.58 24.24
N VAL A 84 -33.27 0.36 24.81
CA VAL A 84 -33.48 -0.88 24.05
C VAL A 84 -34.98 -1.05 23.84
N SER A 85 -35.48 -0.49 22.76
CA SER A 85 -36.71 -0.91 22.08
C SER A 85 -36.71 -0.22 20.75
N ASP A 86 -36.32 -0.92 19.69
CA ASP A 86 -37.09 -1.04 18.45
C ASP A 86 -36.25 -1.80 17.42
N LYS A 87 -36.89 -2.79 16.78
CA LYS A 87 -36.29 -3.65 15.77
C LYS A 87 -36.24 -2.86 14.45
N GLU A 88 -35.17 -2.12 14.23
CA GLU A 88 -34.87 -1.51 12.93
C GLU A 88 -33.70 -2.20 12.23
N HIS A 89 -33.84 -2.40 10.92
CA HIS A 89 -32.85 -3.04 10.06
C HIS A 89 -31.53 -2.24 10.00
N PRO A 90 -30.37 -2.91 9.92
CA PRO A 90 -29.06 -2.26 9.98
C PRO A 90 -28.78 -1.30 8.81
N ALA A 91 -29.46 -1.45 7.66
CA ALA A 91 -29.32 -0.57 6.51
C ALA A 91 -29.78 0.88 6.79
N THR A 92 -30.71 1.11 7.73
CA THR A 92 -31.25 2.43 8.04
C THR A 92 -30.35 3.24 8.99
N ARG A 93 -29.41 2.59 9.68
CA ARG A 93 -28.50 3.25 10.64
C ARG A 93 -27.44 4.14 9.98
N ILE A 94 -27.10 3.88 8.72
CA ILE A 94 -26.07 4.63 8.00
C ILE A 94 -26.59 6.02 7.58
N ILE A 95 -27.91 6.23 7.58
CA ILE A 95 -28.56 7.49 7.20
C ILE A 95 -29.60 7.85 8.27
N SER A 96 -29.18 8.05 9.51
CA SER A 96 -30.03 8.67 10.53
C SER A 96 -29.19 9.62 11.37
N ASN A 97 -28.79 10.73 10.73
CA ASN A 97 -28.40 11.93 11.45
C ASN A 97 -29.62 12.88 11.46
N GLN A 98 -30.67 12.55 12.23
CA GLN A 98 -31.86 13.40 12.38
C GLN A 98 -31.54 14.83 12.89
N LYS A 99 -30.37 15.02 13.52
CA LYS A 99 -29.88 16.35 13.96
C LYS A 99 -29.19 17.14 12.84
N LEU A 100 -28.66 16.46 11.82
CA LEU A 100 -28.09 17.09 10.62
C LEU A 100 -29.19 17.39 9.59
N GLU A 101 -30.25 16.58 9.52
CA GLU A 101 -31.40 16.83 8.64
C GLU A 101 -32.16 18.11 9.01
N THR A 102 -32.36 18.38 10.30
CA THR A 102 -33.01 19.62 10.76
C THR A 102 -32.11 20.85 10.61
N GLN A 103 -30.78 20.71 10.66
CA GLN A 103 -29.86 21.83 10.42
C GLN A 103 -29.60 22.06 8.92
N LEU A 104 -29.53 21.01 8.10
CA LEU A 104 -29.43 21.11 6.64
C LEU A 104 -30.74 21.59 6.02
N GLN A 105 -31.92 21.12 6.44
CA GLN A 105 -33.20 21.66 5.96
C GLN A 105 -33.37 23.13 6.34
N ASN A 106 -32.91 23.56 7.52
CA ASN A 106 -33.03 24.97 7.91
C ASN A 106 -31.99 25.89 7.23
N ASN A 107 -30.81 25.37 6.87
CA ASN A 107 -29.76 26.16 6.20
C ASN A 107 -29.87 26.13 4.66
N LEU A 108 -30.25 25.00 4.05
CA LEU A 108 -30.56 24.94 2.61
C LEU A 108 -31.83 25.73 2.28
N ASN A 109 -32.88 25.71 3.12
CA ASN A 109 -34.10 26.47 2.82
C ASN A 109 -33.95 27.99 2.96
N ARG A 110 -32.87 28.48 3.60
CA ARG A 110 -32.58 29.91 3.71
C ARG A 110 -31.69 30.39 2.57
N SER A 111 -30.53 29.75 2.37
CA SER A 111 -29.59 30.14 1.31
C SER A 111 -30.11 29.79 -0.08
N ALA A 112 -30.61 28.57 -0.30
CA ALA A 112 -31.09 28.20 -1.64
C ALA A 112 -32.34 28.99 -2.04
N LYS A 113 -33.19 29.38 -1.08
CA LYS A 113 -34.37 30.23 -1.36
C LYS A 113 -33.98 31.67 -1.61
N GLU A 114 -33.00 32.21 -0.89
CA GLU A 114 -32.46 33.55 -1.13
C GLU A 114 -31.66 33.63 -2.44
N ASP A 115 -30.92 32.60 -2.80
CA ASP A 115 -30.20 32.48 -4.08
C ASP A 115 -31.17 32.27 -5.26
N LEU A 116 -32.27 31.50 -5.07
CA LEU A 116 -33.34 31.37 -6.08
C LEU A 116 -34.13 32.68 -6.25
N LEU A 117 -34.35 33.43 -5.16
CA LEU A 117 -35.00 34.74 -5.19
C LEU A 117 -34.10 35.79 -5.86
N GLN A 118 -32.78 35.74 -5.64
CA GLN A 118 -31.83 36.62 -6.33
C GLN A 118 -31.73 36.32 -7.82
N LEU A 119 -31.79 35.05 -8.23
CA LEU A 119 -31.89 34.66 -9.63
C LEU A 119 -33.23 35.14 -10.24
N ALA A 120 -34.34 34.98 -9.52
CA ALA A 120 -35.67 35.43 -9.96
C ALA A 120 -35.80 36.96 -10.08
N HIS A 121 -35.07 37.74 -9.27
CA HIS A 121 -35.04 39.20 -9.38
C HIS A 121 -34.18 39.74 -10.53
N SER A 122 -33.42 38.88 -11.21
CA SER A 122 -32.59 39.25 -12.37
C SER A 122 -33.14 38.79 -13.72
N SER A 123 -34.20 37.99 -13.73
CA SER A 123 -34.96 37.60 -14.92
C SER A 123 -36.43 37.95 -14.73
N ASP A 124 -36.87 39.08 -15.30
CA ASP A 124 -38.28 39.45 -15.42
C ASP A 124 -38.98 38.60 -16.52
N GLU A 125 -38.62 37.32 -16.60
CA GLU A 125 -39.34 36.30 -17.35
C GLU A 125 -40.28 35.62 -16.36
N LEU A 126 -41.57 35.86 -16.55
CA LEU A 126 -42.66 35.13 -15.93
C LEU A 126 -42.37 33.64 -16.10
N VAL A 127 -41.86 32.99 -15.05
CA VAL A 127 -41.69 31.54 -15.03
C VAL A 127 -43.07 30.95 -15.25
N ASP A 128 -43.28 30.37 -16.43
CA ASP A 128 -44.55 29.81 -16.83
C ASP A 128 -44.90 28.68 -15.83
N GLU A 129 -46.04 28.81 -15.17
CA GLU A 129 -46.55 27.83 -14.22
C GLU A 129 -46.69 26.45 -14.90
N HIS A 130 -46.85 26.43 -16.23
CA HIS A 130 -46.78 25.22 -17.04
C HIS A 130 -45.38 24.61 -17.10
N GLU A 131 -44.29 25.38 -17.09
CA GLU A 131 -42.91 24.87 -17.11
C GLU A 131 -42.50 24.26 -15.76
N ILE A 132 -42.93 24.87 -14.65
CA ILE A 132 -42.77 24.30 -13.31
C ILE A 132 -43.52 22.97 -13.22
N GLN A 133 -44.79 22.93 -13.62
CA GLN A 133 -45.56 21.67 -13.64
C GLN A 133 -44.95 20.63 -14.60
N ARG A 134 -44.36 21.05 -15.72
CA ARG A 134 -43.70 20.14 -16.66
C ARG A 134 -42.40 19.59 -16.10
N THR A 135 -41.73 20.34 -15.22
CA THR A 135 -40.49 19.95 -14.54
C THR A 135 -40.79 19.05 -13.34
N GLU A 136 -41.79 19.38 -12.53
CA GLU A 136 -42.29 18.49 -11.46
C GLU A 136 -42.77 17.15 -12.01
N ARG A 137 -43.41 17.12 -13.19
CA ARG A 137 -43.78 15.86 -13.87
C ARG A 137 -42.60 15.06 -14.44
N LYS A 138 -41.42 15.66 -14.59
CA LYS A 138 -40.20 14.98 -15.05
C LYS A 138 -39.43 14.32 -13.90
N PHE A 139 -39.63 14.78 -12.66
CA PHE A 139 -38.97 14.24 -11.49
C PHE A 139 -39.94 13.36 -10.70
N ARG A 140 -39.45 12.19 -10.30
CA ARG A 140 -40.22 11.29 -9.44
C ARG A 140 -40.29 11.86 -8.03
N SER A 141 -41.39 11.64 -7.33
CA SER A 141 -41.52 12.10 -5.95
C SER A 141 -40.56 11.34 -5.03
N TYR A 142 -40.18 11.95 -3.90
CA TYR A 142 -39.33 11.30 -2.92
C TYR A 142 -40.01 10.04 -2.35
N GLU A 143 -41.32 10.08 -2.17
CA GLU A 143 -42.14 8.96 -1.72
C GLU A 143 -42.16 7.82 -2.74
N GLU A 144 -42.25 8.14 -4.05
CA GLU A 144 -42.13 7.13 -5.11
C GLU A 144 -40.74 6.51 -5.16
N LEU A 145 -39.68 7.30 -5.02
CA LEU A 145 -38.31 6.80 -4.99
C LEU A 145 -38.05 5.92 -3.76
N LYS A 146 -38.62 6.27 -2.61
CA LYS A 146 -38.55 5.48 -1.38
C LYS A 146 -39.33 4.17 -1.50
N ALA A 147 -40.54 4.22 -2.04
CA ALA A 147 -41.35 3.02 -2.29
C ALA A 147 -40.67 2.09 -3.30
N ASP A 148 -40.06 2.65 -4.35
CA ASP A 148 -39.24 1.89 -5.29
C ASP A 148 -38.03 1.25 -4.61
N PHE A 149 -37.30 2.01 -3.79
CA PHE A 149 -36.15 1.50 -3.06
C PHE A 149 -36.51 0.37 -2.08
N GLU A 150 -37.63 0.52 -1.36
CA GLU A 150 -38.20 -0.53 -0.50
C GLU A 150 -38.68 -1.74 -1.32
N SER A 151 -39.26 -1.51 -2.51
CA SER A 151 -39.70 -2.58 -3.41
C SER A 151 -38.55 -3.39 -4.02
N LEU A 152 -37.36 -2.80 -4.11
CA LEU A 152 -36.18 -3.46 -4.68
C LEU A 152 -35.57 -4.52 -3.75
N ASN A 153 -36.05 -4.66 -2.50
CA ASN A 153 -35.56 -5.63 -1.51
C ASN A 153 -34.03 -5.79 -1.52
N ILE A 154 -33.31 -4.68 -1.71
CA ILE A 154 -31.85 -4.66 -1.70
C ILE A 154 -31.45 -4.71 -0.23
N SER A 155 -31.24 -5.93 0.28
CA SER A 155 -30.53 -6.10 1.55
C SER A 155 -29.08 -5.67 1.33
N VAL A 156 -28.78 -4.41 1.64
CA VAL A 156 -27.41 -3.89 1.61
C VAL A 156 -26.62 -4.65 2.67
N LYS A 157 -25.73 -5.54 2.24
CA LYS A 157 -24.80 -6.24 3.13
C LYS A 157 -23.54 -5.41 3.29
N THR A 158 -23.02 -5.41 4.50
CA THR A 158 -21.68 -4.89 4.78
C THR A 158 -20.62 -5.88 4.30
N ASP A 159 -19.41 -5.41 4.06
CA ASP A 159 -18.28 -6.27 3.65
C ASP A 159 -18.05 -7.44 4.63
N LEU A 160 -18.26 -7.22 5.94
CA LEU A 160 -18.10 -8.27 6.95
C LEU A 160 -19.20 -9.34 6.86
N GLU A 161 -20.44 -8.95 6.56
CA GLU A 161 -21.54 -9.89 6.32
C GLU A 161 -21.31 -10.68 5.02
N ILE A 162 -20.80 -10.03 3.97
CA ILE A 162 -20.42 -10.71 2.74
C ILE A 162 -19.28 -11.70 3.02
N LEU A 163 -18.27 -11.32 3.81
CA LEU A 163 -17.20 -12.23 4.22
C LEU A 163 -17.76 -13.44 4.97
N ASP A 164 -18.69 -13.25 5.93
CA ASP A 164 -19.32 -14.36 6.65
C ASP A 164 -20.06 -15.31 5.69
N ASP A 165 -20.79 -14.78 4.72
CA ASP A 165 -21.45 -15.59 3.70
C ASP A 165 -20.45 -16.36 2.81
N LEU A 166 -19.35 -15.72 2.43
CA LEU A 166 -18.28 -16.36 1.66
C LEU A 166 -17.63 -17.50 2.45
N PHE A 167 -17.40 -17.32 3.75
CA PHE A 167 -16.89 -18.38 4.63
C PHE A 167 -17.84 -19.59 4.64
N VAL A 168 -19.14 -19.35 4.87
CA VAL A 168 -20.14 -20.42 4.88
C VAL A 168 -20.16 -21.16 3.54
N GLN A 169 -20.15 -20.42 2.43
CA GLN A 169 -20.17 -21.03 1.11
C GLN A 169 -18.90 -21.83 0.80
N LEU A 170 -17.72 -21.27 1.09
CA LEU A 170 -16.42 -21.92 0.82
C LEU A 170 -16.14 -23.11 1.74
N GLU A 171 -16.84 -23.24 2.86
CA GLU A 171 -16.73 -24.40 3.75
C GLU A 171 -17.49 -25.62 3.23
N LEU A 172 -18.47 -25.45 2.33
CA LEU A 172 -19.19 -26.57 1.72
C LEU A 172 -18.23 -27.58 1.07
N GLU A 173 -18.50 -28.88 1.26
CA GLU A 173 -17.62 -29.95 0.78
C GLU A 173 -17.78 -30.21 -0.73
N THR A 174 -18.94 -29.90 -1.30
CA THR A 174 -19.31 -30.23 -2.69
C THR A 174 -19.41 -29.00 -3.59
N LEU A 175 -18.47 -28.06 -3.49
CA LEU A 175 -18.44 -26.89 -4.36
C LEU A 175 -17.96 -27.26 -5.77
N ASN A 176 -18.67 -26.75 -6.78
CA ASN A 176 -18.19 -26.77 -8.15
C ASN A 176 -16.93 -25.90 -8.28
N GLU A 177 -15.98 -26.29 -9.14
CA GLU A 177 -14.77 -25.51 -9.41
C GLU A 177 -15.06 -24.06 -9.83
N ASN A 178 -15.96 -23.83 -10.79
CA ASN A 178 -16.27 -22.48 -11.29
C ASN A 178 -16.88 -21.60 -10.19
N LEU A 179 -17.75 -22.17 -9.37
CA LEU A 179 -18.32 -21.47 -8.22
C LEU A 179 -17.23 -21.16 -7.19
N THR A 180 -16.35 -22.12 -6.91
CA THR A 180 -15.20 -21.93 -6.00
C THR A 180 -14.30 -20.79 -6.49
N LEU A 181 -14.02 -20.73 -7.80
CA LEU A 181 -13.20 -19.68 -8.39
C LEU A 181 -13.86 -18.30 -8.24
N GLY A 182 -15.16 -18.19 -8.51
CA GLY A 182 -15.91 -16.93 -8.33
C GLY A 182 -15.92 -16.46 -6.87
N LEU A 183 -16.16 -17.37 -5.92
CA LEU A 183 -16.13 -17.06 -4.49
C LEU A 183 -14.73 -16.63 -4.01
N LEU A 184 -13.68 -17.28 -4.51
CA LEU A 184 -12.30 -16.89 -4.18
C LEU A 184 -11.89 -15.55 -4.81
N GLU A 185 -12.44 -15.20 -5.97
CA GLU A 185 -12.25 -13.90 -6.60
C GLU A 185 -12.92 -12.78 -5.79
N GLU A 186 -14.18 -12.99 -5.36
CA GLU A 186 -14.90 -12.06 -4.48
C GLU A 186 -14.20 -11.91 -3.13
N LEU A 187 -13.76 -13.03 -2.54
CA LEU A 187 -12.94 -13.01 -1.33
C LEU A 187 -11.65 -12.20 -1.54
N SER A 188 -10.94 -12.40 -2.66
CA SER A 188 -9.73 -11.63 -2.98
C SER A 188 -10.01 -10.13 -3.07
N TYR A 189 -11.15 -9.73 -3.64
CA TYR A 189 -11.54 -8.34 -3.74
C TYR A 189 -11.72 -7.70 -2.36
N LEU A 190 -12.46 -8.35 -1.47
CA LEU A 190 -12.71 -7.83 -0.12
C LEU A 190 -11.43 -7.74 0.73
N LEU A 191 -10.50 -8.67 0.55
CA LEU A 191 -9.24 -8.74 1.31
C LEU A 191 -8.23 -7.63 0.94
N HIS A 192 -8.49 -6.82 -0.08
CA HIS A 192 -7.67 -5.62 -0.30
C HIS A 192 -7.85 -4.56 0.79
N GLN A 193 -8.99 -4.57 1.49
CA GLN A 193 -9.20 -3.67 2.62
C GLN A 193 -8.55 -4.23 3.89
N ILE A 194 -7.81 -3.37 4.60
CA ILE A 194 -7.01 -3.76 5.77
C ILE A 194 -7.88 -4.39 6.87
N ASP A 195 -9.06 -3.83 7.13
CA ASP A 195 -9.92 -4.30 8.23
C ASP A 195 -10.66 -5.59 7.88
N ASN A 196 -11.11 -5.74 6.63
CA ASN A 196 -11.65 -7.01 6.10
C ASN A 196 -10.64 -8.16 6.25
N SER A 197 -9.36 -7.89 6.00
CA SER A 197 -8.29 -8.89 6.15
C SER A 197 -7.99 -9.24 7.60
N LYS A 198 -8.13 -8.29 8.54
CA LYS A 198 -8.05 -8.62 9.97
C LYS A 198 -9.23 -9.50 10.39
N TYR A 199 -10.45 -9.16 9.97
CA TYR A 199 -11.64 -9.95 10.25
C TYR A 199 -11.55 -11.37 9.68
N PHE A 200 -11.02 -11.51 8.47
CA PHE A 200 -10.73 -12.81 7.86
C PHE A 200 -9.80 -13.67 8.74
N VAL A 201 -8.77 -13.06 9.34
CA VAL A 201 -7.89 -13.76 10.29
C VAL A 201 -8.62 -14.16 11.57
N GLU A 202 -9.46 -13.29 12.13
CA GLU A 202 -10.27 -13.58 13.31
C GLU A 202 -11.22 -14.77 13.08
N LYS A 203 -11.69 -14.94 11.85
CA LYS A 203 -12.49 -16.10 11.39
C LYS A 203 -11.66 -17.32 11.01
N ASN A 204 -10.38 -17.36 11.39
CA ASN A 204 -9.44 -18.44 11.07
C ASN A 204 -9.29 -18.67 9.55
N GLY A 205 -9.30 -17.59 8.77
CA GLY A 205 -9.26 -17.62 7.31
C GLY A 205 -8.06 -18.34 6.70
N PHE A 206 -6.91 -18.37 7.37
CA PHE A 206 -5.77 -19.14 6.88
C PHE A 206 -6.02 -20.66 6.88
N ARG A 207 -6.94 -21.19 7.71
CA ARG A 207 -7.41 -22.58 7.59
C ARG A 207 -8.08 -22.81 6.23
N LEU A 208 -8.89 -21.85 5.78
CA LEU A 208 -9.57 -21.90 4.50
C LEU A 208 -8.56 -21.86 3.34
N PHE A 209 -7.58 -20.95 3.40
CA PHE A 209 -6.52 -20.93 2.40
C PHE A 209 -5.74 -22.25 2.34
N ARG A 210 -5.40 -22.85 3.48
CA ARG A 210 -4.73 -24.15 3.51
C ARG A 210 -5.57 -25.25 2.84
N LYS A 211 -6.88 -25.32 3.12
CA LYS A 211 -7.82 -26.27 2.49
C LYS A 211 -7.67 -26.24 0.97
N PHE A 212 -7.68 -25.04 0.37
CA PHE A 212 -7.65 -24.90 -1.08
C PHE A 212 -6.25 -24.94 -1.70
N LEU A 213 -5.21 -24.50 -1.00
CA LEU A 213 -3.82 -24.61 -1.47
C LEU A 213 -3.34 -26.06 -1.58
N LEU A 214 -3.85 -26.95 -0.72
CA LEU A 214 -3.52 -28.38 -0.72
C LEU A 214 -4.29 -29.18 -1.77
N THR A 215 -5.16 -28.55 -2.56
CA THR A 215 -5.81 -29.21 -3.70
C THR A 215 -4.82 -29.42 -4.85
N SER A 216 -5.08 -30.37 -5.75
CA SER A 216 -4.30 -30.55 -6.98
C SER A 216 -4.67 -29.57 -8.10
N ASN A 217 -5.67 -28.72 -7.86
CA ASN A 217 -6.18 -27.81 -8.88
C ASN A 217 -5.40 -26.50 -8.89
N ALA A 218 -4.52 -26.34 -9.88
CA ALA A 218 -3.69 -25.17 -10.03
C ALA A 218 -4.46 -23.86 -10.31
N ARG A 219 -5.70 -23.91 -10.84
CA ARG A 219 -6.53 -22.70 -10.97
C ARG A 219 -7.01 -22.21 -9.60
N ILE A 220 -7.46 -23.15 -8.76
CA ILE A 220 -7.87 -22.85 -7.38
C ILE A 220 -6.66 -22.36 -6.58
N GLN A 221 -5.52 -23.07 -6.63
CA GLN A 221 -4.29 -22.63 -5.97
C GLN A 221 -3.90 -21.21 -6.39
N LYS A 222 -3.91 -20.90 -7.69
CA LYS A 222 -3.63 -19.54 -8.20
C LYS A 222 -4.58 -18.51 -7.58
N SER A 223 -5.89 -18.79 -7.55
CA SER A 223 -6.89 -17.87 -6.99
C SER A 223 -6.66 -17.62 -5.50
N VAL A 224 -6.38 -18.68 -4.73
CA VAL A 224 -6.06 -18.56 -3.30
C VAL A 224 -4.77 -17.78 -3.06
N LEU A 225 -3.73 -18.00 -3.89
CA LEU A 225 -2.48 -17.24 -3.80
C LEU A 225 -2.70 -15.75 -4.07
N SER A 226 -3.59 -15.40 -5.00
CA SER A 226 -3.99 -14.01 -5.24
C SER A 226 -4.72 -13.42 -4.02
N ALA A 227 -5.71 -14.12 -3.47
CA ALA A 227 -6.43 -13.70 -2.26
C ALA A 227 -5.50 -13.56 -1.05
N MET A 228 -4.54 -14.48 -0.90
CA MET A 228 -3.51 -14.42 0.14
C MET A 228 -2.60 -13.21 -0.04
N SER A 229 -2.20 -12.91 -1.28
CA SER A 229 -1.42 -11.71 -1.60
C SER A 229 -2.18 -10.43 -1.20
N ALA A 230 -3.47 -10.34 -1.52
CA ALA A 230 -4.30 -9.20 -1.13
C ALA A 230 -4.38 -9.06 0.40
N ALA A 231 -4.63 -10.17 1.11
CA ALA A 231 -4.81 -10.16 2.55
C ALA A 231 -3.59 -9.69 3.35
N VAL A 232 -2.40 -10.12 2.93
CA VAL A 232 -1.14 -9.86 3.65
C VAL A 232 -0.50 -8.53 3.24
N GLN A 233 -0.87 -7.95 2.10
CA GLN A 233 -0.26 -6.73 1.58
C GLN A 233 -0.47 -5.56 2.53
N GLY A 234 0.64 -4.91 2.94
CA GLY A 234 0.60 -3.76 3.86
C GLY A 234 0.06 -4.05 5.27
N ASN A 235 -0.20 -5.31 5.63
CA ASN A 235 -0.89 -5.65 6.88
C ASN A 235 -0.05 -6.57 7.78
N ALA A 236 0.73 -5.97 8.69
CA ALA A 236 1.61 -6.70 9.59
C ALA A 236 0.88 -7.71 10.50
N TYR A 237 -0.34 -7.38 10.96
CA TYR A 237 -1.17 -8.29 11.77
C TYR A 237 -1.48 -9.58 11.00
N VAL A 238 -1.93 -9.44 9.75
CA VAL A 238 -2.27 -10.58 8.90
C VAL A 238 -1.02 -11.37 8.49
N LYS A 239 0.13 -10.71 8.26
CA LYS A 239 1.42 -11.38 8.02
C LYS A 239 1.87 -12.25 9.20
N VAL A 240 1.68 -11.78 10.45
CA VAL A 240 1.97 -12.58 11.65
C VAL A 240 1.12 -13.85 11.66
N ALA A 241 -0.19 -13.72 11.45
CA ALA A 241 -1.09 -14.86 11.39
C ALA A 241 -0.76 -15.82 10.23
N ALA A 242 -0.36 -15.29 9.07
CA ALA A 242 0.10 -16.08 7.94
C ALA A 242 1.31 -16.95 8.31
N LEU A 243 2.36 -16.37 8.91
CA LEU A 243 3.53 -17.12 9.35
C LEU A 243 3.18 -18.20 10.39
N GLN A 244 2.35 -17.85 11.38
CA GLN A 244 1.94 -18.79 12.43
C GLN A 244 1.09 -19.95 11.90
N SER A 245 0.32 -19.73 10.84
CA SER A 245 -0.52 -20.75 10.20
C SER A 245 0.25 -21.75 9.33
N GLY A 246 1.53 -21.49 9.04
CA GLY A 246 2.37 -22.34 8.19
C GLY A 246 2.08 -22.23 6.69
N VAL A 247 1.33 -21.23 6.22
CA VAL A 247 1.04 -21.08 4.78
C VAL A 247 2.27 -20.73 3.95
N MET A 248 3.32 -20.15 4.56
CA MET A 248 4.60 -19.89 3.88
C MET A 248 5.25 -21.18 3.38
N ASP A 249 5.20 -22.28 4.15
CA ASP A 249 5.74 -23.57 3.74
C ASP A 249 4.99 -24.14 2.54
N ILE A 250 3.66 -24.06 2.58
CA ILE A 250 2.79 -24.54 1.51
C ILE A 250 3.04 -23.72 0.24
N LEU A 251 3.17 -22.39 0.37
CA LEU A 251 3.55 -21.50 -0.72
C LEU A 251 4.88 -21.90 -1.35
N CYS A 252 5.92 -22.13 -0.54
CA CYS A 252 7.23 -22.56 -1.03
C CYS A 252 7.15 -23.90 -1.78
N ASN A 253 6.40 -24.87 -1.24
CA ASN A 253 6.20 -26.17 -1.88
C ASN A 253 5.48 -26.05 -3.24
N ILE A 254 4.42 -25.21 -3.32
CA ILE A 254 3.71 -24.96 -4.58
C ILE A 254 4.65 -24.34 -5.61
N LEU A 255 5.47 -23.35 -5.20
CA LEU A 255 6.46 -22.74 -6.08
C LEU A 255 7.46 -23.78 -6.58
N GLN A 256 8.01 -24.63 -5.71
CA GLN A 256 8.94 -25.70 -6.12
C GLN A 256 8.30 -26.67 -7.12
N MET A 257 7.05 -27.11 -6.88
CA MET A 257 6.34 -28.00 -7.78
C MET A 257 6.10 -27.33 -9.15
N ALA A 258 5.77 -26.04 -9.17
CA ALA A 258 5.57 -25.28 -10.42
C ALA A 258 6.85 -25.12 -11.26
N LEU A 259 8.04 -25.34 -10.69
CA LEU A 259 9.31 -25.34 -11.41
C LEU A 259 9.62 -26.67 -12.10
N THR A 260 8.82 -27.71 -11.89
CA THR A 260 8.99 -28.99 -12.59
C THR A 260 8.48 -28.88 -14.03
N PRO A 261 9.27 -29.30 -15.04
CA PRO A 261 8.81 -29.31 -16.42
C PRO A 261 7.60 -30.22 -16.59
N THR A 262 6.47 -29.66 -16.97
CA THR A 262 5.22 -30.38 -17.26
C THR A 262 4.64 -29.88 -18.58
N ASP A 263 3.72 -30.64 -19.17
CA ASP A 263 3.03 -30.27 -20.42
C ASP A 263 2.14 -29.01 -20.28
N THR A 264 2.02 -28.45 -19.07
CA THR A 264 1.17 -27.29 -18.73
C THR A 264 1.99 -26.05 -18.36
N ALA A 265 3.04 -25.74 -19.15
CA ALA A 265 3.96 -24.61 -18.90
C ALA A 265 3.25 -23.26 -18.61
N ASP A 266 2.15 -22.97 -19.30
CA ASP A 266 1.34 -21.76 -19.10
C ASP A 266 0.63 -21.73 -17.72
N GLN A 267 0.22 -22.89 -17.22
CA GLN A 267 -0.33 -23.03 -15.86
C GLN A 267 0.76 -22.85 -14.79
N SER A 268 1.95 -23.41 -15.01
CA SER A 268 3.11 -23.19 -14.15
C SER A 268 3.46 -21.70 -14.05
N LEU A 269 3.52 -20.99 -15.18
CA LEU A 269 3.80 -19.54 -15.19
C LEU A 269 2.78 -18.73 -14.40
N ARG A 270 1.48 -19.06 -14.50
CA ARG A 270 0.44 -18.41 -13.70
C ARG A 270 0.60 -18.67 -12.20
N LEU A 271 0.91 -19.89 -11.81
CA LEU A 271 1.17 -20.25 -10.41
C LEU A 271 2.41 -19.52 -9.87
N LEU A 272 3.51 -19.51 -10.62
CA LEU A 272 4.72 -18.78 -10.26
C LEU A 272 4.44 -17.29 -10.11
N SER A 273 3.61 -16.71 -10.98
CA SER A 273 3.24 -15.30 -10.90
C SER A 273 2.45 -14.94 -9.64
N SER A 274 1.37 -15.68 -9.34
CA SER A 274 0.57 -15.45 -8.14
C SER A 274 1.32 -15.81 -6.87
N GLY A 275 2.12 -16.88 -6.88
CA GLY A 275 2.97 -17.27 -5.76
C GLY A 275 4.05 -16.24 -5.47
N LEU A 276 4.70 -15.68 -6.50
CA LEU A 276 5.65 -14.58 -6.32
C LEU A 276 4.96 -13.31 -5.80
N SER A 277 3.71 -13.02 -6.18
CA SER A 277 2.94 -11.91 -5.61
C SER A 277 2.75 -12.09 -4.11
N ALA A 278 2.24 -13.26 -3.71
CA ALA A 278 2.00 -13.56 -2.31
C ALA A 278 3.29 -13.59 -1.48
N LEU A 279 4.36 -14.18 -2.03
CA LEU A 279 5.69 -14.17 -1.41
C LEU A 279 6.21 -12.73 -1.24
N SER A 280 6.12 -11.91 -2.29
CA SER A 280 6.55 -10.52 -2.24
C SER A 280 5.79 -9.73 -1.17
N ALA A 281 4.46 -9.91 -1.11
CA ALA A 281 3.60 -9.23 -0.14
C ALA A 281 3.94 -9.66 1.30
N LEU A 282 4.26 -10.94 1.54
CA LEU A 282 4.69 -11.45 2.84
C LEU A 282 6.06 -10.91 3.28
N LEU A 283 7.01 -10.79 2.35
CA LEU A 283 8.40 -10.44 2.67
C LEU A 283 8.64 -8.94 2.84
N ARG A 284 7.98 -8.09 2.05
CA ARG A 284 8.17 -6.64 2.12
C ARG A 284 7.73 -6.09 3.47
N ASP A 285 8.48 -5.14 4.01
CA ASP A 285 8.23 -4.43 5.28
C ASP A 285 7.99 -5.39 6.47
N PHE A 286 8.56 -6.60 6.44
CA PHE A 286 8.30 -7.59 7.47
C PHE A 286 9.53 -8.47 7.77
N PRO A 287 10.44 -8.00 8.66
CA PRO A 287 11.70 -8.69 8.97
C PRO A 287 11.52 -10.14 9.41
N SER A 288 10.42 -10.45 10.12
CA SER A 288 10.14 -11.80 10.61
C SER A 288 9.93 -12.81 9.48
N ALA A 289 9.23 -12.42 8.40
CA ALA A 289 9.06 -13.29 7.23
C ALA A 289 10.34 -13.39 6.43
N GLN A 290 11.10 -12.31 6.30
CA GLN A 290 12.42 -12.33 5.66
C GLN A 290 13.36 -13.28 6.38
N ARG A 291 13.42 -13.18 7.72
CA ARG A 291 14.19 -14.12 8.54
C ARG A 291 13.75 -15.55 8.28
N TYR A 292 12.46 -15.82 8.33
CA TYR A 292 11.93 -17.17 8.12
C TYR A 292 12.27 -17.74 6.73
N PHE A 293 12.16 -16.91 5.68
CA PHE A 293 12.36 -17.34 4.30
C PHE A 293 13.83 -17.42 3.89
N PHE A 294 14.66 -16.47 4.33
CA PHE A 294 16.07 -16.38 3.94
C PHE A 294 17.04 -17.09 4.88
N SER A 295 16.63 -17.42 6.11
CA SER A 295 17.51 -18.19 7.00
C SER A 295 17.62 -19.63 6.55
N ASN A 296 18.80 -20.23 6.77
CA ASN A 296 18.97 -21.67 6.64
C ASN A 296 18.06 -22.36 7.65
N ARG A 297 17.26 -23.31 7.17
CA ARG A 297 16.47 -24.15 8.08
C ARG A 297 17.42 -25.08 8.82
N THR A 298 17.22 -25.22 10.12
CA THR A 298 18.06 -26.03 11.03
C THR A 298 18.25 -27.48 10.56
N ASP A 299 17.32 -27.95 9.73
CA ASP A 299 17.23 -29.34 9.29
C ASP A 299 17.91 -29.56 7.93
N GLN A 300 18.26 -28.48 7.22
CA GLN A 300 18.97 -28.46 5.93
C GLN A 300 19.83 -27.17 5.83
N PRO A 301 21.05 -27.18 6.41
CA PRO A 301 21.86 -25.98 6.64
C PRO A 301 22.44 -25.31 5.38
N SER A 302 22.11 -25.78 4.17
CA SER A 302 22.69 -25.32 2.90
C SER A 302 21.72 -24.64 1.93
N LEU A 303 20.44 -24.48 2.30
CA LEU A 303 19.44 -24.09 1.31
C LEU A 303 18.43 -23.08 1.88
N SER A 304 18.60 -21.81 1.54
CA SER A 304 17.68 -20.71 1.86
C SER A 304 16.55 -20.57 0.82
N GLY A 305 15.53 -19.76 1.09
CA GLY A 305 14.53 -19.39 0.08
C GLY A 305 15.12 -18.68 -1.16
N LEU A 306 16.30 -18.06 -1.05
CA LEU A 306 17.04 -17.55 -2.20
C LEU A 306 17.48 -18.68 -3.13
N ASP A 307 18.07 -19.74 -2.57
CA ASP A 307 18.69 -20.84 -3.31
C ASP A 307 17.69 -21.90 -3.75
N GLN A 308 16.63 -22.13 -2.97
CA GLN A 308 15.64 -23.17 -3.26
C GLN A 308 14.50 -22.69 -4.14
N ILE A 309 14.14 -21.41 -4.06
CA ILE A 309 12.93 -20.88 -4.68
C ILE A 309 13.29 -19.83 -5.72
N LEU A 310 13.86 -18.70 -5.29
CA LEU A 310 14.01 -17.54 -6.16
C LEU A 310 15.02 -17.79 -7.29
N LEU A 311 16.16 -18.41 -7.00
CA LEU A 311 17.19 -18.65 -8.00
C LEU A 311 16.78 -19.73 -9.01
N PRO A 312 16.23 -20.90 -8.58
CA PRO A 312 15.64 -21.87 -9.50
C PRO A 312 14.50 -21.28 -10.34
N MET A 313 13.62 -20.47 -9.74
CA MET A 313 12.57 -19.76 -10.47
C MET A 313 13.14 -18.80 -11.50
N PHE A 314 14.16 -18.02 -11.14
CA PHE A 314 14.82 -17.12 -12.07
C PHE A 314 15.48 -17.86 -13.24
N ARG A 315 16.11 -19.01 -12.98
CA ARG A 315 16.73 -19.85 -14.02
C ARG A 315 15.71 -20.56 -14.91
N PHE A 316 14.59 -21.00 -14.34
CA PHE A 316 13.47 -21.58 -15.09
C PHE A 316 12.88 -20.57 -16.09
N LEU A 317 12.83 -19.30 -15.71
CA LEU A 317 12.44 -18.19 -16.57
C LEU A 317 13.62 -17.79 -17.47
N THR A 318 13.85 -18.46 -18.60
CA THR A 318 15.07 -18.21 -19.39
C THR A 318 15.04 -16.85 -20.12
N PRO A 319 16.19 -16.17 -20.28
CA PRO A 319 16.25 -14.85 -20.93
C PRO A 319 15.96 -14.91 -22.44
N GLU A 320 16.12 -16.07 -23.08
CA GLU A 320 15.79 -16.28 -24.50
C GLU A 320 14.27 -16.21 -24.72
N ASN A 321 13.46 -16.57 -23.71
CA ASN A 321 12.02 -16.38 -23.75
C ASN A 321 11.66 -14.93 -23.43
N ARG A 322 11.60 -14.11 -24.48
CA ARG A 322 11.26 -12.68 -24.40
C ARG A 322 9.76 -12.39 -24.29
N SER A 323 8.93 -13.37 -23.91
CA SER A 323 7.52 -13.10 -23.64
C SER A 323 7.39 -12.11 -22.48
N ALA A 324 6.44 -11.17 -22.60
CA ALA A 324 6.25 -10.12 -21.61
C ALA A 324 6.03 -10.69 -20.19
N SER A 325 5.33 -11.82 -20.06
CA SER A 325 5.10 -12.49 -18.77
C SER A 325 6.40 -13.00 -18.12
N VAL A 326 7.29 -13.63 -18.89
CA VAL A 326 8.57 -14.15 -18.39
C VAL A 326 9.50 -13.03 -17.98
N VAL A 327 9.64 -12.00 -18.82
CA VAL A 327 10.46 -10.80 -18.51
C VAL A 327 9.93 -10.12 -17.25
N ASN A 328 8.61 -9.89 -17.17
CA ASN A 328 8.00 -9.28 -15.99
C ASN A 328 8.27 -10.08 -14.71
N LEU A 329 8.21 -11.42 -14.76
CA LEU A 329 8.50 -12.24 -13.58
C LEU A 329 9.96 -12.18 -13.15
N ARG A 330 10.90 -12.23 -14.10
CA ARG A 330 12.34 -12.06 -13.80
C ARG A 330 12.62 -10.71 -13.14
N LEU A 331 12.08 -9.63 -13.72
CA LEU A 331 12.23 -8.29 -13.16
C LEU A 331 11.60 -8.17 -11.78
N ARG A 332 10.42 -8.78 -11.54
CA ARG A 332 9.79 -8.81 -10.20
C ARG A 332 10.66 -9.49 -9.15
N ILE A 333 11.38 -10.56 -9.49
CA ILE A 333 12.31 -11.21 -8.56
C ILE A 333 13.46 -10.26 -8.20
N ILE A 334 14.09 -9.62 -9.20
CA ILE A 334 15.19 -8.67 -8.95
C ILE A 334 14.69 -7.45 -8.17
N THR A 335 13.50 -6.92 -8.50
CA THR A 335 12.89 -5.80 -7.78
C THR A 335 12.66 -6.18 -6.33
N LEU A 336 12.09 -7.38 -6.05
CA LEU A 336 11.89 -7.87 -4.69
C LEU A 336 13.20 -7.92 -3.88
N LEU A 337 14.29 -8.42 -4.48
CA LEU A 337 15.60 -8.44 -3.80
C LEU A 337 16.13 -7.02 -3.53
N GLY A 338 15.94 -6.11 -4.49
CA GLY A 338 16.27 -4.69 -4.33
C GLY A 338 15.48 -4.03 -3.20
N ASP A 339 14.19 -4.32 -3.11
CA ASP A 339 13.30 -3.76 -2.08
C ASP A 339 13.64 -4.30 -0.69
N VAL A 340 13.90 -5.61 -0.56
CA VAL A 340 14.41 -6.18 0.69
C VAL A 340 15.73 -5.52 1.11
N MET A 341 16.64 -5.27 0.16
CA MET A 341 17.89 -4.58 0.46
C MET A 341 17.67 -3.12 0.88
N LEU A 342 16.78 -2.40 0.19
CA LEU A 342 16.40 -1.03 0.51
C LEU A 342 15.83 -0.94 1.93
N GLU A 343 14.87 -1.79 2.29
CA GLU A 343 14.28 -1.83 3.63
C GLU A 343 15.34 -2.02 4.73
N ARG A 344 16.29 -2.94 4.50
CA ARG A 344 17.38 -3.20 5.44
C ARG A 344 18.32 -2.01 5.58
N ASN A 345 18.69 -1.37 4.46
CA ASN A 345 19.51 -0.16 4.46
C ASN A 345 18.78 0.98 5.20
N ASN A 346 17.50 1.20 4.91
CA ASN A 346 16.70 2.23 5.59
C ASN A 346 16.64 1.99 7.10
N ALA A 347 16.41 0.74 7.54
CA ALA A 347 16.39 0.41 8.96
C ALA A 347 17.76 0.62 9.63
N ARG A 348 18.86 0.26 8.95
CA ARG A 348 20.22 0.52 9.42
C ARG A 348 20.48 2.02 9.54
N ASP A 349 20.19 2.77 8.50
CA ASP A 349 20.51 4.19 8.41
C ASP A 349 19.67 5.00 9.42
N GLN A 350 18.41 4.62 9.65
CA GLN A 350 17.59 5.17 10.74
C GLN A 350 18.19 4.88 12.12
N ALA A 351 18.64 3.63 12.37
CA ALA A 351 19.28 3.28 13.63
C ALA A 351 20.62 4.01 13.86
N LEU A 352 21.32 4.42 12.79
CA LEU A 352 22.56 5.20 12.88
C LEU A 352 22.31 6.70 13.06
N THR A 353 21.31 7.26 12.37
CA THR A 353 21.06 8.71 12.32
C THR A 353 20.13 9.21 13.43
N ALA A 354 19.15 8.40 13.82
CA ALA A 354 18.17 8.70 14.87
C ALA A 354 17.91 7.45 15.74
N PRO A 355 18.91 7.04 16.57
CA PRO A 355 18.79 5.85 17.40
C PRO A 355 17.71 6.04 18.48
N ASP A 356 16.73 5.14 18.48
CA ASP A 356 15.80 4.91 19.59
C ASP A 356 15.58 3.40 19.79
N ALA A 357 14.94 3.02 20.89
CA ALA A 357 14.73 1.60 21.21
C ALA A 357 13.92 0.84 20.13
N LYS A 358 13.07 1.53 19.37
CA LYS A 358 12.26 0.94 18.29
C LYS A 358 13.10 0.79 17.01
N THR A 359 13.83 1.82 16.59
CA THR A 359 14.68 1.78 15.39
C THR A 359 15.82 0.79 15.55
N GLU A 360 16.44 0.75 16.72
CA GLU A 360 17.50 -0.23 17.02
C GLU A 360 16.95 -1.67 17.02
N LYS A 361 15.80 -1.92 17.66
CA LYS A 361 15.16 -3.23 17.66
C LYS A 361 14.76 -3.67 16.25
N LEU A 362 14.25 -2.76 15.42
CA LEU A 362 13.91 -3.04 14.03
C LEU A 362 15.16 -3.43 13.22
N TRP A 363 16.24 -2.67 13.36
CA TRP A 363 17.51 -3.00 12.72
C TRP A 363 18.05 -4.36 13.18
N GLN A 364 18.02 -4.65 14.48
CA GLN A 364 18.44 -5.95 15.02
C GLN A 364 17.65 -7.11 14.41
N LEU A 365 16.34 -6.96 14.18
CA LEU A 365 15.54 -7.98 13.51
C LEU A 365 16.02 -8.24 12.08
N TYR A 366 16.25 -7.19 11.29
CA TYR A 366 16.79 -7.32 9.93
C TYR A 366 18.20 -7.92 9.95
N ALA A 367 19.11 -7.38 10.76
CA ALA A 367 20.50 -7.81 10.88
C ALA A 367 20.63 -9.27 11.32
N SER A 368 19.63 -9.83 12.00
CA SER A 368 19.61 -11.24 12.40
C SER A 368 19.47 -12.23 11.24
N THR A 369 19.17 -11.75 10.04
CA THR A 369 19.07 -12.55 8.81
C THR A 369 20.32 -12.33 7.95
N PRO A 370 21.08 -13.37 7.54
CA PRO A 370 22.33 -13.23 6.79
C PRO A 370 22.12 -12.92 5.29
N PHE A 371 21.19 -12.02 4.96
CA PHE A 371 20.73 -11.79 3.59
C PHE A 371 21.83 -11.35 2.62
N GLU A 372 22.67 -10.40 3.01
CA GLU A 372 23.75 -9.85 2.18
C GLU A 372 24.80 -10.91 1.84
N GLU A 373 25.15 -11.75 2.81
CA GLU A 373 26.08 -12.86 2.60
C GLU A 373 25.45 -13.93 1.73
N SER A 374 24.20 -14.31 2.02
CA SER A 374 23.45 -15.27 1.19
C SER A 374 23.30 -14.81 -0.26
N LEU A 375 23.05 -13.53 -0.53
CA LEU A 375 23.01 -12.97 -1.89
C LEU A 375 24.32 -13.20 -2.65
N LYS A 376 25.46 -12.97 -1.99
CA LYS A 376 26.79 -13.17 -2.56
C LYS A 376 27.04 -14.64 -2.85
N THR A 377 26.81 -15.52 -1.88
CA THR A 377 27.10 -16.96 -2.00
C THR A 377 26.17 -17.68 -2.98
N ALA A 378 24.92 -17.24 -3.09
CA ALA A 378 23.91 -17.78 -4.01
C ALA A 378 24.16 -17.42 -5.49
N GLY A 379 25.07 -16.47 -5.77
CA GLY A 379 25.38 -16.01 -7.12
C GLY A 379 24.44 -14.94 -7.68
N TRP A 380 23.62 -14.30 -6.82
CA TRP A 380 22.72 -13.23 -7.24
C TRP A 380 23.45 -12.00 -7.79
N CYS A 381 24.67 -11.75 -7.33
CA CYS A 381 25.47 -10.64 -7.84
C CYS A 381 25.81 -10.80 -9.33
N THR A 382 26.15 -12.01 -9.78
CA THR A 382 26.35 -12.29 -11.21
C THR A 382 25.03 -12.16 -11.97
N VAL A 383 23.94 -12.67 -11.40
CA VAL A 383 22.60 -12.56 -11.99
C VAL A 383 22.19 -11.10 -12.19
N LEU A 384 22.46 -10.23 -11.22
CA LEU A 384 22.12 -8.81 -11.29
C LEU A 384 22.78 -8.12 -12.50
N TYR A 385 24.10 -8.27 -12.67
CA TYR A 385 24.81 -7.64 -13.78
C TYR A 385 24.38 -8.23 -15.13
N GLN A 386 24.18 -9.54 -15.23
CA GLN A 386 23.69 -10.13 -16.47
C GLN A 386 22.28 -9.66 -16.82
N THR A 387 21.40 -9.54 -15.83
CA THR A 387 20.04 -9.01 -16.02
C THR A 387 20.06 -7.57 -16.56
N LEU A 388 20.99 -6.74 -16.08
CA LEU A 388 21.18 -5.39 -16.61
C LEU A 388 21.56 -5.41 -18.08
N LEU A 389 22.51 -6.25 -18.47
CA LEU A 389 22.94 -6.37 -19.87
C LEU A 389 21.81 -6.92 -20.76
N ASP A 390 21.03 -7.88 -20.25
CA ASP A 390 19.92 -8.50 -20.98
C ASP A 390 18.76 -7.52 -21.27
N TYR A 391 18.45 -6.63 -20.32
CA TYR A 391 17.21 -5.83 -20.36
C TYR A 391 17.40 -4.31 -20.46
N LEU A 392 18.59 -3.77 -20.19
CA LEU A 392 18.87 -2.34 -20.42
C LEU A 392 19.28 -2.11 -21.88
N THR A 393 18.33 -2.25 -22.80
CA THR A 393 18.53 -1.86 -24.19
C THR A 393 18.35 -0.36 -24.33
N PRO A 394 19.29 0.41 -24.92
CA PRO A 394 19.08 1.82 -25.23
C PRO A 394 18.00 2.03 -26.28
N GLY A 395 17.19 3.07 -26.11
CA GLY A 395 16.04 3.42 -26.96
C GLY A 395 16.33 4.60 -27.87
N ILE A 396 17.60 4.82 -28.20
CA ILE A 396 18.06 5.89 -29.06
C ILE A 396 18.84 5.28 -30.23
N ALA A 397 18.40 5.57 -31.45
CA ALA A 397 19.07 5.15 -32.67
C ALA A 397 20.29 6.02 -32.98
N GLU A 398 21.16 5.56 -33.89
CA GLU A 398 22.35 6.32 -34.31
C GLU A 398 22.00 7.67 -34.98
N ASP A 399 20.80 7.78 -35.56
CA ASP A 399 20.27 9.02 -36.14
C ASP A 399 19.66 9.97 -35.08
N GLY A 400 19.75 9.62 -33.79
CA GLY A 400 19.25 10.41 -32.67
C GLY A 400 17.74 10.28 -32.44
N LYS A 401 17.04 9.42 -33.20
CA LYS A 401 15.60 9.18 -32.97
C LYS A 401 15.36 8.31 -31.74
N LEU A 402 14.33 8.70 -31.00
CA LEU A 402 13.85 7.96 -29.84
C LEU A 402 12.89 6.86 -30.28
N ASP A 403 13.06 5.67 -29.73
CA ASP A 403 12.12 4.56 -29.88
C ASP A 403 10.92 4.77 -28.94
N PRO A 404 9.69 4.90 -29.47
CA PRO A 404 8.50 5.10 -28.64
C PRO A 404 8.03 3.81 -27.94
N HIS A 405 8.52 2.63 -28.32
CA HIS A 405 8.07 1.34 -27.77
C HIS A 405 8.94 0.82 -26.62
N VAL A 406 9.85 1.66 -26.14
CA VAL A 406 10.69 1.35 -24.98
C VAL A 406 9.83 1.22 -23.73
N ASN A 407 10.04 0.13 -22.99
CA ASN A 407 9.45 -0.03 -21.67
C ASN A 407 10.29 0.68 -20.61
N HIS A 408 9.91 1.90 -20.25
CA HIS A 408 10.63 2.71 -19.25
C HIS A 408 10.46 2.20 -17.82
N ASP A 409 9.29 1.62 -17.46
CA ASP A 409 9.04 0.98 -16.15
C ASP A 409 10.05 -0.15 -15.88
N HIS A 410 10.32 -0.98 -16.90
CA HIS A 410 11.30 -2.07 -16.77
C HIS A 410 12.69 -1.55 -16.43
N ARG A 411 13.12 -0.47 -17.10
CA ARG A 411 14.42 0.15 -16.86
C ARG A 411 14.48 0.78 -15.47
N GLU A 412 13.46 1.53 -15.10
CA GLU A 412 13.35 2.18 -13.80
C GLU A 412 13.49 1.18 -12.65
N ARG A 413 12.70 0.11 -12.68
CA ARG A 413 12.69 -0.91 -11.64
C ARG A 413 14.02 -1.64 -11.54
N LEU A 414 14.65 -1.93 -12.68
CA LEU A 414 15.93 -2.61 -12.73
C LEU A 414 17.08 -1.71 -12.24
N LEU A 415 17.11 -0.45 -12.68
CA LEU A 415 18.07 0.56 -12.23
C LEU A 415 17.92 0.84 -10.72
N SER A 416 16.68 0.95 -10.23
CA SER A 416 16.38 1.15 -8.81
C SER A 416 16.85 -0.04 -7.98
N ALA A 417 16.55 -1.28 -8.40
CA ALA A 417 17.04 -2.48 -7.72
C ALA A 417 18.59 -2.55 -7.73
N PHE A 418 19.21 -2.17 -8.84
CA PHE A 418 20.66 -2.11 -8.95
C PHE A 418 21.28 -1.14 -7.95
N LEU A 419 20.69 0.04 -7.77
CA LEU A 419 21.19 1.06 -6.84
C LEU A 419 21.41 0.50 -5.42
N TYR A 420 20.50 -0.36 -4.96
CA TYR A 420 20.54 -0.93 -3.60
C TYR A 420 21.37 -2.21 -3.53
N LEU A 421 21.40 -3.02 -4.59
CA LEU A 421 22.14 -4.29 -4.60
C LEU A 421 23.63 -4.13 -4.95
N HIS A 422 23.99 -3.11 -5.75
CA HIS A 422 25.36 -2.90 -6.23
C HIS A 422 26.40 -2.78 -5.11
N PRO A 423 26.18 -2.03 -4.01
CA PRO A 423 27.17 -1.94 -2.93
C PRO A 423 27.62 -3.30 -2.38
N THR A 424 26.67 -4.24 -2.23
CA THR A 424 26.94 -5.61 -1.79
C THR A 424 27.60 -6.45 -2.89
N CYS A 425 27.28 -6.17 -4.15
CA CYS A 425 27.73 -6.92 -5.32
C CYS A 425 28.94 -6.32 -6.05
N LYS A 426 29.55 -5.25 -5.53
CA LYS A 426 30.63 -4.51 -6.20
C LYS A 426 31.82 -5.41 -6.56
N SER A 427 32.18 -6.34 -5.67
CA SER A 427 33.31 -7.27 -5.89
C SER A 427 33.10 -8.27 -7.02
N PHE A 428 31.86 -8.43 -7.53
CA PHE A 428 31.51 -9.35 -8.60
C PHE A 428 31.41 -8.67 -9.98
N LEU A 429 31.63 -7.35 -10.02
CA LEU A 429 31.68 -6.60 -11.28
C LEU A 429 33.02 -6.86 -11.98
N THR A 430 32.99 -7.56 -13.11
CA THR A 430 34.17 -7.75 -13.97
C THR A 430 34.45 -6.48 -14.77
N SER A 431 35.71 -6.28 -15.18
CA SER A 431 36.09 -5.13 -16.02
C SER A 431 35.32 -5.08 -17.34
N ASP A 432 35.05 -6.24 -17.94
CA ASP A 432 34.28 -6.35 -19.19
C ASP A 432 32.83 -5.91 -18.97
N ASN A 433 32.15 -6.47 -17.96
CA ASN A 433 30.76 -6.09 -17.62
C ASN A 433 30.66 -4.61 -17.24
N GLN A 434 31.67 -4.08 -16.53
CA GLN A 434 31.72 -2.66 -16.17
C GLN A 434 31.78 -1.78 -17.42
N LEU A 435 32.64 -2.09 -18.38
CA LEU A 435 32.79 -1.33 -19.61
C LEU A 435 31.50 -1.36 -20.43
N GLU A 436 30.91 -2.54 -20.60
CA GLU A 436 29.67 -2.71 -21.35
C GLU A 436 28.50 -1.96 -20.71
N LEU A 437 28.34 -2.10 -19.38
CA LEU A 437 27.29 -1.40 -18.63
C LEU A 437 27.49 0.12 -18.67
N GLN A 438 28.72 0.61 -18.55
CA GLN A 438 29.03 2.04 -18.71
C GLN A 438 28.63 2.56 -20.09
N ASN A 439 28.90 1.81 -21.16
CA ASN A 439 28.50 2.19 -22.52
C ASN A 439 26.97 2.26 -22.67
N ILE A 440 26.23 1.31 -22.08
CA ILE A 440 24.76 1.33 -22.06
C ILE A 440 24.25 2.55 -21.29
N LEU A 441 24.79 2.82 -20.10
CA LEU A 441 24.36 3.94 -19.25
C LEU A 441 24.63 5.30 -19.89
N VAL A 442 25.75 5.47 -20.61
CA VAL A 442 26.00 6.69 -21.39
C VAL A 442 24.91 6.90 -22.45
N LYS A 443 24.48 5.84 -23.14
CA LYS A 443 23.39 5.94 -24.12
C LYS A 443 22.04 6.24 -23.47
N LEU A 444 21.74 5.61 -22.34
CA LEU A 444 20.52 5.90 -21.57
C LEU A 444 20.50 7.34 -21.04
N GLU A 445 21.64 7.84 -20.56
CA GLU A 445 21.75 9.22 -20.10
C GLU A 445 21.47 10.21 -21.23
N MET A 446 22.04 9.97 -22.42
CA MET A 446 21.73 10.77 -23.60
C MET A 446 20.24 10.69 -23.94
N GLU A 447 19.65 9.49 -23.97
CA GLU A 447 18.23 9.28 -24.26
C GLU A 447 17.33 10.08 -23.30
N TYR A 448 17.51 9.92 -21.99
CA TYR A 448 16.69 10.62 -21.00
C TYR A 448 16.98 12.11 -20.91
N SER A 449 18.18 12.56 -21.28
CA SER A 449 18.48 13.99 -21.43
C SER A 449 17.70 14.65 -22.58
N VAL A 450 17.34 13.89 -23.61
CA VAL A 450 16.50 14.36 -24.71
C VAL A 450 15.03 14.32 -24.30
N ARG A 451 14.57 13.19 -23.74
CA ARG A 451 13.16 13.02 -23.29
C ARG A 451 12.75 14.02 -22.21
N SER A 452 13.62 14.32 -21.25
CA SER A 452 13.35 15.31 -20.18
C SER A 452 13.23 16.76 -20.66
N ARG A 453 13.68 17.06 -21.89
CA ARG A 453 13.53 18.40 -22.48
C ARG A 453 12.18 18.59 -23.16
N ASP A 454 11.50 17.49 -23.48
CA ASP A 454 10.19 17.50 -24.10
C ASP A 454 9.13 17.76 -23.01
N LYS A 455 8.97 19.05 -22.67
CA LYS A 455 8.07 19.52 -21.61
C LYS A 455 6.65 19.70 -22.15
N GLU A 456 6.05 18.67 -22.72
CA GLU A 456 4.63 18.75 -23.11
C GLU A 456 3.70 18.85 -21.90
N ASP A 457 4.13 18.42 -20.70
CA ASP A 457 3.36 18.57 -19.46
C ASP A 457 4.18 19.23 -18.34
N GLU A 458 3.65 20.32 -17.78
CA GLU A 458 4.27 21.12 -16.69
C GLU A 458 4.46 20.35 -15.36
N PHE A 459 3.93 19.13 -15.28
CA PHE A 459 3.88 18.31 -14.07
C PHE A 459 4.55 16.93 -14.21
N ASP A 460 5.03 16.56 -15.39
CA ASP A 460 5.63 15.23 -15.59
C ASP A 460 7.17 15.27 -15.47
N PHE A 461 7.67 15.07 -14.24
CA PHE A 461 9.09 14.95 -13.95
C PHE A 461 9.64 13.53 -14.20
N TYR A 462 8.82 12.60 -14.71
CA TYR A 462 9.18 11.19 -14.84
C TYR A 462 10.51 10.95 -15.55
N PHE A 463 10.72 11.57 -16.73
CA PHE A 463 11.96 11.40 -17.47
C PHE A 463 13.14 12.18 -16.87
N THR A 464 12.88 13.20 -16.04
CA THR A 464 13.91 13.89 -15.27
C THR A 464 14.41 12.98 -14.14
N ASP A 465 13.50 12.34 -13.41
CA ASP A 465 13.85 11.40 -12.34
C ASP A 465 14.63 10.19 -12.89
N LEU A 466 14.25 9.68 -14.07
CA LEU A 466 15.00 8.63 -14.76
C LEU A 466 16.39 9.07 -15.21
N TYR A 467 16.52 10.30 -15.71
CA TYR A 467 17.83 10.88 -16.05
C TYR A 467 18.73 10.92 -14.81
N ASP A 468 18.22 11.44 -13.69
CA ASP A 468 18.96 11.56 -12.44
C ASP A 468 19.35 10.17 -11.89
N LEU A 469 18.46 9.18 -11.99
CA LEU A 469 18.75 7.80 -11.61
C LEU A 469 19.91 7.21 -12.42
N VAL A 470 19.91 7.40 -13.75
CA VAL A 470 20.99 6.93 -14.62
C VAL A 470 22.32 7.62 -14.30
N VAL A 471 22.30 8.94 -14.11
CA VAL A 471 23.50 9.73 -13.74
C VAL A 471 24.08 9.24 -12.42
N LYS A 472 23.22 9.03 -11.41
CA LYS A 472 23.62 8.51 -10.10
C LYS A 472 24.31 7.14 -10.21
N ILE A 473 23.71 6.22 -10.98
CA ILE A 473 24.24 4.87 -11.19
C ILE A 473 25.57 4.91 -11.95
N ARG A 474 25.68 5.75 -12.98
CA ARG A 474 26.94 5.92 -13.72
C ARG A 474 28.06 6.41 -12.80
N GLY A 475 27.76 7.38 -11.93
CA GLY A 475 28.70 7.90 -10.94
C GLY A 475 29.21 6.82 -9.97
N LEU A 476 28.34 5.91 -9.53
CA LEU A 476 28.74 4.77 -8.68
C LEU A 476 29.74 3.86 -9.39
N LEU A 477 29.50 3.55 -10.66
CA LEU A 477 30.35 2.66 -11.46
C LEU A 477 31.66 3.29 -11.93
N SER A 478 31.75 4.63 -11.99
CA SER A 478 32.98 5.35 -12.34
C SER A 478 33.93 5.54 -11.15
N SER A 479 33.50 5.18 -9.93
CA SER A 479 34.29 5.34 -8.72
C SER A 479 35.34 4.23 -8.53
N ASP A 480 36.38 4.31 -9.36
CA ASP A 480 37.73 3.94 -8.95
C ASP A 480 38.65 5.18 -9.00
N SER A 481 39.19 5.53 -7.83
CA SER A 481 40.32 6.44 -7.55
C SER A 481 40.17 7.93 -7.17
N LYS A 482 39.05 8.67 -7.28
CA LYS A 482 39.07 10.11 -6.85
C LYS A 482 37.86 10.77 -6.16
N HIS A 483 36.69 10.15 -6.00
CA HIS A 483 35.53 10.83 -5.38
C HIS A 483 34.98 10.08 -4.17
N LYS A 484 35.76 10.04 -3.09
CA LYS A 484 35.37 9.51 -1.78
C LYS A 484 34.81 10.60 -0.83
N ARG A 485 34.20 11.67 -1.36
CA ARG A 485 33.64 12.77 -0.56
C ARG A 485 32.39 13.35 -1.22
N VAL A 486 31.34 12.57 -1.39
CA VAL A 486 29.98 13.11 -1.62
C VAL A 486 28.90 12.19 -1.04
N VAL A 487 29.18 10.89 -0.81
CA VAL A 487 28.15 9.94 -0.35
C VAL A 487 27.87 10.00 1.17
N ASP A 488 28.61 10.82 1.94
CA ASP A 488 28.35 11.00 3.38
C ASP A 488 27.55 12.27 3.73
N GLU A 489 27.09 13.05 2.75
CA GLU A 489 26.21 14.21 2.99
C GLU A 489 25.13 14.31 1.89
N LEU A 490 24.05 13.56 2.08
CA LEU A 490 22.65 13.79 1.66
C LEU A 490 21.81 12.71 2.33
#